data_AF-A0AAD6ZLK5-F1
#
_entry.id   AF-A0AAD6ZLK5-F1
#
_cell.length_a   1.000
_cell.length_b   1.000
_cell.length_c   1.000
_cell.angle_alpha   90.00
_cell.angle_beta   90.00
_cell.angle_gamma   90.00
#
_symmetry.space_group_name_H-M   'P 1'
#
loop_
_entity.id
_entity.type
_entity.pdbx_description
1 polymer ?
#
loop_
_entity_poly.entity_id
_entity_poly.type
_entity_poly.pdbx_seq_one_letter_code
_entity_poly.pdbx_strand_id
1 'polypeptide(L)'
;MSLREKNADNCLVERANNASLRLTRAYEAAAGSSAGVGDLDVSARLQPFFSYTEEEKALLVASKDVVEASGPLPLFMTMWVAGQRVLAAKGEAEEKKKRDEIKANPAGQTLKGAVPAGPTHRISSLVTSEIEIPKPFLGCLVQKIPVPLHWWTNSNLRKANNNPHWLPWRELTIEGKKILILETAKGEKILGDVEDEFKNLSPGKWREASVNFARALRIVSQEVPADAPPGWSNTAIKYEQHVRFFAQVDDFDDTFPIWFKVEKDLRDRVLKGGAFVESTWESKIGVMNAAHNPPPLS
;
A
#
# COMPACT_ATOMS: atom_id res chain seq x y z
N MET A 1 -6.50 32.63 -11.62
CA MET A 1 -7.76 31.93 -11.94
C MET A 1 -8.50 31.69 -10.64
N SER A 2 -9.74 32.14 -10.54
CA SER A 2 -10.56 31.94 -9.35
C SER A 2 -10.93 30.47 -9.17
N LEU A 3 -11.25 30.06 -7.94
CA LEU A 3 -11.70 28.70 -7.64
C LEU A 3 -12.95 28.32 -8.47
N ARG A 4 -13.83 29.29 -8.72
CA ARG A 4 -15.03 29.11 -9.54
C ARG A 4 -14.71 28.84 -11.02
N GLU A 5 -13.80 29.60 -11.61
CA GLU A 5 -13.34 29.38 -12.99
C GLU A 5 -12.62 28.03 -13.10
N LYS A 6 -11.78 27.71 -12.13
CA LYS A 6 -11.04 26.44 -12.06
C LYS A 6 -11.98 25.23 -11.99
N ASN A 7 -13.03 25.31 -11.17
CA ASN A 7 -14.06 24.27 -11.07
C ASN A 7 -14.80 24.08 -12.40
N ALA A 8 -15.21 25.19 -13.02
CA ALA A 8 -15.92 25.16 -14.30
C ALA A 8 -15.07 24.53 -15.41
N ASP A 9 -13.81 24.96 -15.54
CA ASP A 9 -12.88 24.43 -16.55
C ASP A 9 -12.54 22.97 -16.30
N ASN A 10 -12.27 22.58 -15.05
CA ASN A 10 -12.02 21.19 -14.72
C ASN A 10 -13.24 20.28 -14.98
N CYS A 11 -14.46 20.78 -14.80
CA CYS A 11 -15.67 20.04 -15.18
C CYS A 11 -15.83 19.88 -16.69
N LEU A 12 -15.36 20.85 -17.50
CA LEU A 12 -15.36 20.75 -18.96
C LEU A 12 -14.29 19.77 -19.43
N VAL A 13 -13.08 19.86 -18.88
CA VAL A 13 -11.97 18.93 -19.13
C VAL A 13 -12.37 17.51 -18.75
N GLU A 14 -13.00 17.29 -17.59
CA GLU A 14 -13.47 15.96 -17.17
C GLU A 14 -14.49 15.38 -18.16
N ARG A 15 -15.42 16.21 -18.65
CA ARG A 15 -16.40 15.78 -19.66
C ARG A 15 -15.74 15.45 -21.00
N ALA A 16 -14.83 16.29 -21.48
CA ALA A 16 -14.10 16.07 -22.72
C ALA A 16 -13.24 14.80 -22.65
N ASN A 17 -12.51 14.61 -21.54
CA ASN A 17 -11.69 13.42 -21.30
C ASN A 17 -12.54 12.15 -21.21
N ASN A 18 -13.68 12.20 -20.51
CA ASN A 18 -14.59 11.06 -20.44
C ASN A 18 -15.21 10.72 -21.80
N ALA A 19 -15.53 11.72 -22.62
CA ALA A 19 -16.02 11.50 -23.98
C ALA A 19 -14.92 10.86 -24.86
N SER A 20 -13.68 11.35 -24.77
CA SER A 20 -12.54 10.78 -25.49
C SER A 20 -12.29 9.33 -25.08
N LEU A 21 -12.21 9.03 -23.77
CA LEU A 21 -12.03 7.67 -23.29
C LEU A 21 -13.14 6.72 -23.74
N ARG A 22 -14.40 7.19 -23.85
CA ARG A 22 -15.51 6.37 -24.37
C ARG A 22 -15.35 6.05 -25.85
N LEU A 23 -14.93 7.02 -26.66
CA LEU A 23 -14.69 6.82 -28.09
C LEU A 23 -13.49 5.89 -28.34
N THR A 24 -12.39 6.05 -27.60
CA THR A 24 -11.25 5.12 -27.67
C THR A 24 -11.67 3.68 -27.35
N ARG A 25 -12.48 3.48 -26.29
CA ARG A 25 -12.99 2.14 -25.96
C ARG A 25 -13.92 1.57 -27.02
N ALA A 26 -14.76 2.40 -27.64
CA ALA A 26 -15.62 1.98 -28.73
C ALA A 26 -14.81 1.58 -29.98
N TYR A 27 -13.73 2.32 -30.28
CA TYR A 27 -12.77 1.98 -31.32
C TYR A 27 -12.09 0.63 -31.03
N GLU A 28 -11.56 0.43 -29.82
CA GLU A 28 -10.91 -0.83 -29.43
C GLU A 28 -11.86 -2.03 -29.55
N ALA A 29 -13.10 -1.88 -29.10
CA ALA A 29 -14.12 -2.92 -29.22
C ALA A 29 -14.47 -3.23 -30.68
N ALA A 30 -14.59 -2.21 -31.53
CA ALA A 30 -14.88 -2.39 -32.96
C ALA A 30 -13.70 -3.03 -33.71
N ALA A 31 -12.48 -2.57 -33.46
CA ALA A 31 -11.25 -3.11 -34.04
C ALA A 31 -11.04 -4.59 -33.69
N GLY A 32 -11.39 -5.00 -32.46
CA GLY A 32 -11.34 -6.40 -32.03
C GLY A 32 -12.39 -7.31 -32.67
N SER A 33 -13.42 -6.74 -33.31
CA SER A 33 -14.57 -7.48 -33.86
C SER A 33 -14.57 -7.66 -35.39
N SER A 34 -13.48 -7.29 -36.08
CA SER A 34 -13.38 -7.31 -37.54
C SER A 34 -14.41 -6.41 -38.27
N ALA A 35 -15.09 -5.52 -37.55
CA ALA A 35 -15.90 -4.47 -38.15
C ALA A 35 -14.97 -3.41 -38.78
N GLY A 36 -15.31 -2.92 -39.98
CA GLY A 36 -14.50 -1.92 -40.68
C GLY A 36 -14.26 -0.70 -39.80
N VAL A 37 -13.01 -0.49 -39.40
CA VAL A 37 -12.60 0.58 -38.47
C VAL A 37 -12.32 1.92 -39.19
N GLY A 38 -12.46 1.94 -40.52
CA GLY A 38 -12.06 3.06 -41.37
C GLY A 38 -12.79 4.38 -41.11
N ASP A 39 -13.99 4.33 -40.52
CA ASP A 39 -14.81 5.51 -40.19
C ASP A 39 -14.75 5.88 -38.70
N LEU A 40 -14.02 5.13 -37.87
CA LEU A 40 -13.92 5.40 -36.43
C LEU A 40 -12.65 6.21 -36.13
N ASP A 41 -12.83 7.50 -35.85
CA ASP A 41 -11.76 8.39 -35.43
C ASP A 41 -11.32 8.10 -33.98
N VAL A 42 -10.00 8.05 -33.75
CA VAL A 42 -9.44 7.95 -32.40
C VAL A 42 -9.51 9.35 -31.79
N SER A 43 -10.34 9.51 -30.78
CA SER A 43 -10.73 10.81 -30.23
C SER A 43 -9.58 11.70 -29.76
N ALA A 44 -9.88 13.00 -29.62
CA ALA A 44 -8.96 14.04 -29.19
C ALA A 44 -8.16 13.68 -27.93
N ARG A 45 -6.90 14.13 -27.89
CA ARG A 45 -5.98 13.93 -26.76
C ARG A 45 -6.60 14.39 -25.43
N LEU A 46 -6.30 13.65 -24.36
CA LEU A 46 -6.73 14.02 -23.02
C LEU A 46 -6.17 15.38 -22.63
N GLN A 47 -7.04 16.22 -22.10
CA GLN A 47 -6.73 17.55 -21.63
C GLN A 47 -6.27 17.50 -20.17
N PRO A 48 -5.23 18.27 -19.79
CA PRO A 48 -4.79 18.34 -18.41
C PRO A 48 -5.79 19.11 -17.54
N PHE A 49 -5.92 18.72 -16.27
CA PHE A 49 -6.70 19.47 -15.28
C PHE A 49 -5.90 20.67 -14.76
N PHE A 50 -6.60 21.75 -14.41
CA PHE A 50 -6.05 22.81 -13.59
C PHE A 50 -5.82 22.33 -12.16
N SER A 51 -4.64 22.62 -11.62
CA SER A 51 -4.24 22.23 -10.26
C SER A 51 -4.94 23.06 -9.19
N TYR A 52 -5.32 22.40 -8.10
CA TYR A 52 -5.80 23.07 -6.88
C TYR A 52 -4.64 23.25 -5.91
N THR A 53 -4.53 24.41 -5.30
CA THR A 53 -3.59 24.63 -4.20
C THR A 53 -4.07 23.91 -2.94
N GLU A 54 -3.18 23.72 -1.98
CA GLU A 54 -3.55 23.11 -0.70
C GLU A 54 -4.51 24.00 0.10
N GLU A 55 -4.43 25.34 -0.02
CA GLU A 55 -5.41 26.23 0.62
C GLU A 55 -6.80 26.08 0.01
N GLU A 56 -6.90 26.01 -1.32
CA GLU A 56 -8.17 25.80 -2.02
C GLU A 56 -8.81 24.47 -1.64
N LYS A 57 -8.00 23.40 -1.57
CA LYS A 57 -8.44 22.08 -1.13
C LYS A 57 -8.92 22.09 0.32
N ALA A 58 -8.19 22.73 1.22
CA ALA A 58 -8.57 22.87 2.62
C ALA A 58 -9.91 23.61 2.78
N LEU A 59 -10.11 24.70 2.03
CA LEU A 59 -11.35 25.47 2.02
C LEU A 59 -12.55 24.64 1.54
N LEU A 60 -12.39 23.85 0.48
CA LEU A 60 -13.44 22.96 -0.03
C LEU A 60 -13.78 21.84 0.96
N VAL A 61 -12.80 21.32 1.70
CA VAL A 61 -13.05 20.32 2.76
C VAL A 61 -13.79 20.94 3.94
N ALA A 62 -13.34 22.10 4.40
CA ALA A 62 -13.83 22.74 5.62
C ALA A 62 -15.26 23.26 5.50
N SER A 63 -15.69 23.75 4.33
CA SER A 63 -16.99 24.41 4.19
C SER A 63 -17.83 23.89 3.03
N LYS A 64 -19.08 23.52 3.30
CA LYS A 64 -20.08 23.20 2.26
C LYS A 64 -20.48 24.45 1.49
N ASP A 65 -20.61 25.58 2.17
CA ASP A 65 -21.00 26.86 1.56
C ASP A 65 -19.95 27.34 0.53
N VAL A 66 -18.66 27.07 0.78
CA VAL A 66 -17.59 27.37 -0.18
C VAL A 66 -17.69 26.47 -1.42
N VAL A 67 -18.07 25.21 -1.26
CA VAL A 67 -18.32 24.30 -2.39
C VAL A 67 -19.51 24.81 -3.22
N GLU A 68 -20.59 25.24 -2.57
CA GLU A 68 -21.76 25.78 -3.27
C GLU A 68 -21.46 27.11 -3.98
N ALA A 69 -20.74 28.02 -3.31
CA ALA A 69 -20.38 29.33 -3.86
C ALA A 69 -19.35 29.25 -5.01
N SER A 70 -18.48 28.24 -4.99
CA SER A 70 -17.48 28.00 -6.05
C SER A 70 -18.02 27.20 -7.24
N GLY A 71 -19.28 26.76 -7.21
CA GLY A 71 -19.92 26.02 -8.30
C GLY A 71 -19.58 24.52 -8.30
N PRO A 72 -20.08 23.77 -9.30
CA PRO A 72 -19.96 22.31 -9.32
C PRO A 72 -18.49 21.88 -9.36
N LEU A 73 -18.13 21.00 -8.44
CA LEU A 73 -16.82 20.37 -8.44
C LEU A 73 -16.76 19.26 -9.49
N PRO A 74 -15.60 19.07 -10.14
CA PRO A 74 -15.38 17.86 -10.94
C PRO A 74 -15.47 16.61 -10.05
N LEU A 75 -15.82 15.47 -10.64
CA LEU A 75 -16.10 14.24 -9.91
C LEU A 75 -14.91 13.81 -9.04
N PHE A 76 -13.69 13.91 -9.57
CA PHE A 76 -12.49 13.55 -8.79
C PHE A 76 -12.33 14.40 -7.51
N MET A 77 -12.65 15.69 -7.58
CA MET A 77 -12.54 16.59 -6.43
C MET A 77 -13.70 16.39 -5.46
N THR A 78 -14.89 16.09 -5.97
CA THR A 78 -16.06 15.72 -5.14
C THR A 78 -15.77 14.49 -4.29
N MET A 79 -15.21 13.43 -4.90
CA MET A 79 -14.83 12.22 -4.20
C MET A 79 -13.74 12.47 -3.16
N TRP A 80 -12.75 13.31 -3.51
CA TRP A 80 -11.66 13.66 -2.59
C TRP A 80 -12.18 14.43 -1.36
N VAL A 81 -12.98 15.48 -1.55
CA VAL A 81 -13.59 16.28 -0.46
C VAL A 81 -14.46 15.40 0.45
N ALA A 82 -15.28 14.53 -0.14
CA ALA A 82 -16.11 13.60 0.63
C ALA A 82 -15.27 12.64 1.47
N GLY A 83 -14.19 12.09 0.89
CA GLY A 83 -13.25 11.21 1.59
C GLY A 83 -12.59 11.90 2.79
N GLN A 84 -12.13 13.14 2.61
CA GLN A 84 -11.49 13.90 3.70
C GLN A 84 -12.46 14.22 4.84
N ARG A 85 -13.71 14.59 4.53
CA ARG A 85 -14.74 14.82 5.56
C ARG A 85 -15.08 13.57 6.36
N VAL A 86 -15.09 12.40 5.70
CA VAL A 86 -15.30 11.11 6.39
C VAL A 86 -14.12 10.75 7.30
N LEU A 87 -12.89 11.03 6.87
CA LEU A 87 -11.70 10.82 7.70
C LEU A 87 -11.71 11.73 8.93
N ALA A 88 -12.04 13.01 8.76
CA ALA A 88 -12.17 13.96 9.87
C ALA A 88 -13.24 13.52 10.88
N ALA A 89 -14.44 13.14 10.42
CA ALA A 89 -15.51 12.65 11.30
C ALA A 89 -15.14 11.37 12.05
N LYS A 90 -14.35 10.48 11.45
CA LYS A 90 -13.84 9.27 12.13
C LYS A 90 -12.76 9.61 13.15
N GLY A 91 -11.87 10.54 12.83
CA GLY A 91 -10.86 11.06 13.75
C GLY A 91 -11.49 11.67 15.00
N GLU A 92 -12.47 12.55 14.83
CA GLU A 92 -13.21 13.16 15.96
C GLU A 92 -13.93 12.10 16.82
N ALA A 93 -14.51 11.07 16.20
CA ALA A 93 -15.15 9.97 16.91
C ALA A 93 -14.15 9.10 17.71
N GLU A 94 -12.95 8.88 17.18
CA GLU A 94 -11.87 8.14 17.85
C GLU A 94 -11.20 8.96 18.96
N GLU A 95 -11.00 10.26 18.75
CA GLU A 95 -10.50 11.16 19.80
C GLU A 95 -11.48 11.28 20.96
N LYS A 96 -12.79 11.34 20.68
CA LYS A 96 -13.81 11.30 21.71
C LYS A 96 -13.75 10.00 22.52
N LYS A 97 -13.59 8.86 21.85
CA LYS A 97 -13.38 7.55 22.52
C LYS A 97 -12.11 7.51 23.36
N LYS A 98 -10.98 7.99 22.83
CA LYS A 98 -9.71 8.07 23.59
C LYS A 98 -9.83 8.99 24.80
N ARG A 99 -10.53 10.12 24.69
CA ARG A 99 -10.74 11.04 25.81
C ARG A 99 -11.63 10.44 26.90
N ASP A 100 -12.59 9.61 26.50
CA ASP A 100 -13.44 8.85 27.43
C ASP A 100 -12.67 7.68 28.09
N GLU A 101 -11.73 7.05 27.36
CA GLU A 101 -10.85 5.99 27.90
C GLU A 101 -9.74 6.53 28.83
N ILE A 102 -9.16 7.69 28.54
CA ILE A 102 -8.15 8.33 29.40
C ILE A 102 -8.75 8.76 30.75
N LYS A 103 -10.03 9.14 30.79
CA LYS A 103 -10.74 9.37 32.07
C LYS A 103 -10.92 8.09 32.89
N ALA A 104 -10.83 6.92 32.27
CA ALA A 104 -11.03 5.64 32.94
C ALA A 104 -9.74 5.00 33.49
N ASN A 105 -8.53 5.50 33.18
CA ASN A 105 -7.29 4.89 33.67
C ASN A 105 -6.09 5.88 33.77
N PRO A 106 -5.69 6.35 34.97
CA PRO A 106 -4.75 7.46 35.13
C PRO A 106 -3.29 7.04 35.47
N ALA A 107 -2.68 6.06 34.80
CA ALA A 107 -1.29 5.66 35.13
C ALA A 107 -0.38 5.30 33.94
N GLY A 108 0.68 6.11 33.76
CA GLY A 108 1.98 5.78 33.15
C GLY A 108 2.03 5.86 31.61
N GLN A 109 3.06 6.38 30.94
CA GLN A 109 4.38 6.89 31.31
C GLN A 109 4.87 7.74 30.13
N THR A 110 5.37 8.95 30.37
CA THR A 110 6.09 9.77 29.38
C THR A 110 7.56 9.35 29.33
N LEU A 111 8.09 9.04 28.15
CA LEU A 111 9.53 8.99 27.90
C LEU A 111 9.88 10.00 26.80
N LYS A 112 10.53 11.10 27.21
CA LYS A 112 11.22 12.06 26.35
C LYS A 112 12.67 11.59 26.17
N GLY A 113 13.16 11.62 24.94
CA GLY A 113 14.58 11.52 24.63
C GLY A 113 14.83 11.90 23.17
N ALA A 114 15.36 13.10 22.93
CA ALA A 114 15.76 13.57 21.60
C ALA A 114 17.06 12.88 21.16
N VAL A 115 17.14 12.45 19.90
CA VAL A 115 18.36 11.95 19.23
C VAL A 115 18.44 12.59 17.84
N PRO A 116 19.63 13.02 17.37
CA PRO A 116 19.77 13.91 16.22
C PRO A 116 19.63 13.19 14.87
N ALA A 117 19.21 13.95 13.85
CA ALA A 117 18.97 13.50 12.49
C ALA A 117 20.25 13.06 11.73
N GLY A 118 20.16 11.90 11.07
CA GLY A 118 20.98 11.46 9.93
C GLY A 118 21.71 10.11 10.13
N PRO A 119 22.06 9.34 9.07
CA PRO A 119 21.77 9.44 7.63
C PRO A 119 20.89 8.28 7.09
N THR A 120 20.40 8.43 5.85
CA THR A 120 19.61 7.46 5.08
C THR A 120 20.28 6.07 5.02
N HIS A 121 19.71 5.07 5.70
CA HIS A 121 20.23 3.71 5.69
C HIS A 121 19.92 2.99 4.37
N ARG A 122 20.95 2.80 3.53
CA ARG A 122 20.88 1.91 2.36
C ARG A 122 20.58 0.47 2.80
N ILE A 123 19.55 -0.15 2.20
CA ILE A 123 19.13 -1.55 2.40
C ILE A 123 20.29 -2.56 2.18
N SER A 124 21.39 -2.17 1.53
CA SER A 124 22.51 -3.07 1.23
C SER A 124 23.36 -3.49 2.44
N SER A 125 23.27 -2.82 3.59
CA SER A 125 24.12 -3.13 4.76
C SER A 125 23.52 -4.17 5.74
N LEU A 126 22.30 -4.65 5.51
CA LEU A 126 21.63 -5.64 6.38
C LEU A 126 21.87 -7.11 5.96
N VAL A 127 22.74 -7.37 4.99
CA VAL A 127 23.12 -8.74 4.58
C VAL A 127 23.98 -9.38 5.68
N THR A 128 23.32 -9.92 6.70
CA THR A 128 23.97 -10.73 7.75
C THR A 128 23.40 -12.15 7.69
N SER A 129 24.25 -13.08 7.23
CA SER A 129 24.02 -14.53 7.07
C SER A 129 22.85 -14.91 6.15
N GLU A 130 23.17 -15.53 5.01
CA GLU A 130 22.19 -16.08 4.08
C GLU A 130 21.43 -17.24 4.75
N ILE A 131 20.28 -16.94 5.35
CA ILE A 131 19.44 -17.92 6.03
C ILE A 131 18.66 -18.74 5.01
N GLU A 132 18.60 -20.07 5.09
CA GLU A 132 17.81 -20.85 4.12
C GLU A 132 16.30 -20.59 4.30
N ILE A 133 15.54 -20.53 3.21
CA ILE A 133 14.07 -20.35 3.26
C ILE A 133 13.41 -21.73 3.19
N PRO A 134 12.66 -22.16 4.22
CA PRO A 134 12.06 -23.48 4.23
C PRO A 134 11.07 -23.69 3.08
N LYS A 135 11.05 -24.89 2.49
CA LYS A 135 10.15 -25.24 1.37
C LYS A 135 8.66 -24.94 1.61
N PRO A 136 8.08 -25.18 2.81
CA PRO A 136 6.68 -24.83 3.07
C PRO A 136 6.37 -23.33 2.94
N PHE A 137 7.33 -22.45 3.26
CA PHE A 137 7.18 -21.00 3.08
C PHE A 137 7.14 -20.64 1.59
N LEU A 138 8.02 -21.24 0.78
CA LEU A 138 8.02 -21.06 -0.67
C LEU A 138 6.72 -21.58 -1.30
N GLY A 139 6.23 -22.74 -0.85
CA GLY A 139 4.97 -23.29 -1.34
C GLY A 139 3.77 -22.39 -1.05
N CYS A 140 3.72 -21.75 0.11
CA CYS A 140 2.69 -20.73 0.40
C CYS A 140 2.72 -19.58 -0.61
N LEU A 141 3.91 -19.09 -0.99
CA LEU A 141 4.03 -18.02 -1.99
C LEU A 141 3.60 -18.47 -3.39
N VAL A 142 4.00 -19.67 -3.82
CA VAL A 142 3.56 -20.25 -5.10
C VAL A 142 2.03 -20.34 -5.16
N GLN A 143 1.41 -20.68 -4.03
CA GLN A 143 -0.05 -20.77 -3.89
C GLN A 143 -0.74 -19.45 -3.52
N LYS A 144 0.01 -18.35 -3.43
CA LYS A 144 -0.49 -17.02 -3.01
C LYS A 144 -1.25 -17.06 -1.67
N ILE A 145 -0.86 -17.97 -0.78
CA ILE A 145 -1.39 -18.07 0.57
C ILE A 145 -0.70 -17.00 1.41
N PRO A 146 -1.45 -16.09 2.06
CA PRO A 146 -0.85 -15.04 2.88
C PRO A 146 -0.18 -15.67 4.10
N VAL A 147 1.08 -15.28 4.33
CA VAL A 147 1.87 -15.65 5.51
C VAL A 147 2.30 -14.35 6.20
N PRO A 148 2.10 -14.21 7.52
CA PRO A 148 2.47 -12.99 8.26
C PRO A 148 3.93 -12.61 8.06
N LEU A 149 4.23 -11.30 7.96
CA LEU A 149 5.60 -10.87 7.66
C LEU A 149 6.58 -11.26 8.77
N HIS A 150 6.18 -11.22 10.05
CA HIS A 150 7.06 -11.56 11.17
C HIS A 150 7.56 -13.02 11.15
N TRP A 151 6.87 -13.92 10.44
CA TRP A 151 7.33 -15.30 10.26
C TRP A 151 8.59 -15.40 9.39
N TRP A 152 8.87 -14.36 8.60
CA TRP A 152 10.04 -14.27 7.72
C TRP A 152 11.27 -13.66 8.41
N THR A 153 11.20 -13.39 9.72
CA THR A 153 12.36 -12.97 10.49
C THR A 153 13.41 -14.09 10.55
N ASN A 154 14.68 -13.71 10.69
CA ASN A 154 15.79 -14.66 10.78
C ASN A 154 15.63 -15.64 11.94
N SER A 155 15.05 -15.20 13.06
CA SER A 155 14.79 -16.08 14.21
C SER A 155 13.80 -17.18 13.85
N ASN A 156 12.68 -16.82 13.22
CA ASN A 156 11.63 -17.76 12.85
C ASN A 156 12.06 -18.71 11.73
N LEU A 157 12.78 -18.22 10.72
CA LEU A 157 13.34 -19.06 9.66
C LEU A 157 14.41 -20.04 10.20
N ARG A 158 15.26 -19.63 11.17
CA ARG A 158 16.22 -20.53 11.82
C ARG A 158 15.51 -21.60 12.64
N LYS A 159 14.51 -21.21 13.43
CA LYS A 159 13.66 -22.16 14.17
C LYS A 159 13.05 -23.18 13.21
N ALA A 160 12.61 -22.71 12.04
CA ALA A 160 11.99 -23.55 11.04
C ALA A 160 12.94 -24.57 10.40
N ASN A 161 14.14 -24.14 10.04
CA ASN A 161 15.14 -25.04 9.47
C ASN A 161 15.69 -26.02 10.51
N ASN A 162 15.87 -25.58 11.75
CA ASN A 162 16.42 -26.42 12.81
C ASN A 162 15.40 -27.44 13.33
N ASN A 163 14.10 -27.12 13.27
CA ASN A 163 13.02 -27.97 13.79
C ASN A 163 11.88 -28.12 12.77
N PRO A 164 12.14 -28.74 11.60
CA PRO A 164 11.15 -28.81 10.52
C PRO A 164 9.91 -29.63 10.89
N HIS A 165 10.04 -30.55 11.86
CA HIS A 165 8.93 -31.36 12.36
C HIS A 165 7.98 -30.60 13.30
N TRP A 166 8.38 -29.43 13.82
CA TRP A 166 7.50 -28.58 14.63
C TRP A 166 6.58 -27.74 13.76
N LEU A 167 6.97 -27.41 12.54
CA LEU A 167 6.11 -26.63 11.65
C LEU A 167 4.95 -27.48 11.15
N PRO A 168 3.71 -27.05 11.41
CA PRO A 168 2.56 -27.70 10.84
C PRO A 168 2.52 -27.35 9.35
N TRP A 169 2.73 -28.36 8.52
CA TRP A 169 2.62 -28.26 7.07
C TRP A 169 1.69 -29.35 6.55
N ARG A 170 1.12 -29.09 5.38
CA ARG A 170 0.34 -30.08 4.62
C ARG A 170 0.83 -30.12 3.18
N GLU A 171 0.66 -31.28 2.56
CA GLU A 171 0.95 -31.48 1.15
C GLU A 171 -0.30 -31.14 0.32
N LEU A 172 -0.15 -30.26 -0.66
CA LEU A 172 -1.12 -30.02 -1.72
C LEU A 172 -0.61 -30.65 -3.01
N THR A 173 -1.48 -31.39 -3.70
CA THR A 173 -1.17 -31.88 -5.05
C THR A 173 -1.86 -30.98 -6.07
N ILE A 174 -1.06 -30.31 -6.91
CA ILE A 174 -1.55 -29.39 -7.93
C ILE A 174 -0.87 -29.78 -9.24
N GLU A 175 -1.67 -30.09 -10.26
CA GLU A 175 -1.17 -30.53 -11.58
C GLU A 175 -0.18 -31.71 -11.48
N GLY A 176 -0.44 -32.65 -10.55
CA GLY A 176 0.42 -33.82 -10.31
C GLY A 176 1.72 -33.52 -9.55
N LYS A 177 2.00 -32.26 -9.19
CA LYS A 177 3.14 -31.87 -8.36
C LYS A 177 2.73 -31.73 -6.91
N LYS A 178 3.55 -32.29 -6.02
CA LYS A 178 3.41 -32.16 -4.57
C LYS A 178 4.06 -30.87 -4.10
N ILE A 179 3.29 -30.01 -3.45
CA ILE A 179 3.72 -28.73 -2.90
C ILE A 179 3.45 -28.74 -1.39
N LEU A 180 4.49 -28.50 -0.60
CA LEU A 180 4.34 -28.35 0.85
C LEU A 180 3.92 -26.92 1.17
N ILE A 181 2.90 -26.75 1.99
CA ILE A 181 2.44 -25.44 2.46
C ILE A 181 2.30 -25.43 3.99
N LEU A 182 2.47 -24.26 4.59
CA LEU A 182 2.21 -24.07 6.01
C LEU A 182 0.71 -24.12 6.32
N GLU A 183 0.36 -24.74 7.44
CA GLU A 183 -0.96 -24.61 8.03
C GLU A 183 -0.96 -23.38 8.95
N THR A 184 -1.35 -22.23 8.40
CA THR A 184 -1.28 -20.92 9.08
C THR A 184 -1.94 -20.94 10.46
N ALA A 185 -3.15 -21.49 10.58
CA ALA A 185 -3.87 -21.56 11.86
C ALA A 185 -3.17 -22.39 12.96
N LYS A 186 -2.33 -23.37 12.60
CA LYS A 186 -1.53 -24.13 13.58
C LYS A 186 -0.17 -23.49 13.82
N GLY A 187 0.38 -22.81 12.80
CA GLY A 187 1.68 -22.15 12.87
C GLY A 187 1.71 -20.96 13.84
N GLU A 188 0.56 -20.35 14.14
CA GLU A 188 0.45 -19.19 15.06
C GLU A 188 1.04 -19.49 16.44
N LYS A 189 0.79 -20.71 16.96
CA LYS A 189 1.28 -21.15 18.28
C LYS A 189 2.80 -21.26 18.36
N ILE A 190 3.47 -21.39 17.23
CA ILE A 190 4.91 -21.66 17.15
C ILE A 190 5.70 -20.42 16.69
N LEU A 191 5.13 -19.68 15.74
CA LEU A 191 5.82 -18.58 15.06
C LEU A 191 5.32 -17.20 15.48
N GLY A 192 4.22 -17.12 16.21
CA GLY A 192 3.60 -15.89 16.66
C GLY A 192 2.24 -15.63 16.01
N ASP A 193 1.44 -14.81 16.71
CA ASP A 193 0.07 -14.45 16.35
C ASP A 193 -0.02 -13.78 14.97
N VAL A 194 -0.98 -14.26 14.16
CA VAL A 194 -1.27 -13.79 12.80
C VAL A 194 -2.07 -12.49 12.81
N GLU A 195 -2.95 -12.29 13.80
CA GLU A 195 -3.86 -11.14 13.82
C GLU A 195 -3.15 -9.85 14.27
N ASP A 196 -2.18 -9.97 15.17
CA ASP A 196 -1.41 -8.83 15.70
C ASP A 196 0.06 -8.87 15.28
N GLU A 197 0.29 -8.87 13.96
CA GLU A 197 1.63 -8.78 13.37
C GLU A 197 2.44 -7.60 13.92
N PHE A 198 1.77 -6.50 14.27
CA PHE A 198 2.40 -5.30 14.82
C PHE A 198 3.07 -5.56 16.17
N LYS A 199 2.45 -6.35 17.06
CA LYS A 199 3.08 -6.74 18.34
C LYS A 199 4.35 -7.59 18.16
N ASN A 200 4.46 -8.28 17.03
CA ASN A 200 5.55 -9.23 16.75
C ASN A 200 6.64 -8.65 15.84
N LEU A 201 6.52 -7.38 15.43
CA LEU A 201 7.43 -6.72 14.50
C LEU A 201 7.89 -5.37 15.07
N SER A 202 9.20 -5.21 15.24
CA SER A 202 9.83 -3.91 15.35
C SER A 202 10.27 -3.41 13.97
N PRO A 203 10.56 -2.11 13.78
CA PRO A 203 11.07 -1.58 12.50
C PRO A 203 12.31 -2.33 11.98
N GLY A 204 13.24 -2.65 12.88
CA GLY A 204 14.43 -3.45 12.54
C GLY A 204 14.07 -4.87 12.10
N LYS A 205 13.10 -5.51 12.76
CA LYS A 205 12.60 -6.84 12.38
C LYS A 205 11.79 -6.83 11.10
N TRP A 206 11.12 -5.72 10.80
CA TRP A 206 10.45 -5.51 9.53
C TRP A 206 11.45 -5.50 8.39
N ARG A 207 12.56 -4.76 8.51
CA ARG A 207 13.59 -4.72 7.46
C ARG A 207 14.16 -6.12 7.20
N GLU A 208 14.49 -6.84 8.27
CA GLU A 208 14.98 -8.23 8.20
C GLU A 208 13.98 -9.16 7.49
N ALA A 209 12.72 -9.14 7.93
CA ALA A 209 11.66 -9.96 7.37
C ALA A 209 11.36 -9.63 5.90
N SER A 210 11.29 -8.34 5.56
CA SER A 210 11.06 -7.85 4.20
C SER A 210 12.17 -8.28 3.24
N VAL A 211 13.43 -8.28 3.67
CA VAL A 211 14.54 -8.80 2.84
C VAL A 211 14.38 -10.29 2.58
N ASN A 212 14.05 -11.08 3.60
CA ASN A 212 13.82 -12.52 3.43
C ASN A 212 12.60 -12.81 2.55
N PHE A 213 11.54 -12.05 2.71
CA PHE A 213 10.34 -12.14 1.89
C PHE A 213 10.63 -11.83 0.42
N ALA A 214 11.36 -10.74 0.14
CA ALA A 214 11.76 -10.37 -1.21
C ALA A 214 12.61 -11.46 -1.87
N ARG A 215 13.54 -12.05 -1.12
CA ARG A 215 14.35 -13.17 -1.61
C ARG A 215 13.49 -14.41 -1.89
N ALA A 216 12.53 -14.72 -1.04
CA ALA A 216 11.57 -15.81 -1.27
C ALA A 216 10.77 -15.60 -2.55
N LEU A 217 10.29 -14.36 -2.76
CA LEU A 217 9.59 -13.98 -3.98
C LEU A 217 10.46 -14.13 -5.22
N ARG A 218 11.74 -13.78 -5.17
CA ARG A 218 12.68 -14.02 -6.28
C ARG A 218 12.82 -15.50 -6.60
N ILE A 219 12.90 -16.36 -5.58
CA ILE A 219 13.03 -17.82 -5.75
C ILE A 219 11.80 -18.41 -6.45
N VAL A 220 10.59 -17.94 -6.12
CA VAL A 220 9.33 -18.49 -6.66
C VAL A 220 8.81 -17.76 -7.90
N SER A 221 9.33 -16.58 -8.20
CA SER A 221 8.90 -15.82 -9.37
C SER A 221 9.43 -16.49 -10.64
N GLN A 222 8.54 -16.74 -11.58
CA GLN A 222 8.92 -17.08 -12.94
C GLN A 222 9.61 -15.87 -13.60
N GLU A 223 10.51 -16.13 -14.55
CA GLU A 223 11.08 -15.08 -15.39
C GLU A 223 9.96 -14.30 -16.08
N VAL A 224 10.15 -12.99 -16.24
CA VAL A 224 9.19 -12.18 -17.00
C VAL A 224 9.18 -12.73 -18.43
N PRO A 225 8.02 -13.13 -18.98
CA PRO A 225 7.94 -13.63 -20.34
C PRO A 225 8.56 -12.62 -21.32
N ALA A 226 9.32 -13.09 -22.31
CA ALA A 226 10.03 -12.22 -23.24
C ALA A 226 9.08 -11.33 -24.07
N ASP A 227 7.80 -11.70 -24.16
CA ASP A 227 6.70 -11.01 -24.82
C ASP A 227 5.87 -10.12 -23.87
N ALA A 228 6.31 -9.93 -22.63
CA ALA A 228 5.56 -9.14 -21.66
C ALA A 228 5.50 -7.64 -22.07
N PRO A 229 4.34 -6.98 -21.90
CA PRO A 229 4.18 -5.56 -22.21
C PRO A 229 5.20 -4.66 -21.47
N PRO A 230 5.57 -3.49 -22.02
CA PRO A 230 6.39 -2.51 -21.30
C PRO A 230 5.74 -2.14 -19.94
N GLY A 231 6.48 -2.33 -18.85
CA GLY A 231 5.98 -2.11 -17.48
C GLY A 231 5.45 -3.36 -16.77
N TRP A 232 5.42 -4.52 -17.43
CA TRP A 232 5.25 -5.80 -16.73
C TRP A 232 6.47 -6.08 -15.86
N SER A 233 6.22 -6.23 -14.56
CA SER A 233 7.21 -6.69 -13.59
C SER A 233 6.64 -7.85 -12.79
N ASN A 234 7.48 -8.85 -12.54
CA ASN A 234 7.09 -9.99 -11.71
C ASN A 234 6.90 -9.53 -10.24
N THR A 235 6.20 -10.35 -9.47
CA THR A 235 5.84 -10.04 -8.07
C THR A 235 7.05 -9.70 -7.21
N ALA A 236 8.21 -10.32 -7.46
CA ALA A 236 9.46 -10.00 -6.78
C ALA A 236 9.93 -8.56 -7.00
N ILE A 237 9.98 -8.10 -8.26
CA ILE A 237 10.40 -6.73 -8.59
C ILE A 237 9.45 -5.70 -7.95
N LYS A 238 8.13 -5.94 -8.02
CA LYS A 238 7.13 -5.05 -7.39
C LYS A 238 7.30 -4.98 -5.87
N TYR A 239 7.59 -6.12 -5.23
CA TYR A 239 7.79 -6.14 -3.79
C TYR A 239 9.11 -5.47 -3.37
N GLU A 240 10.16 -5.55 -4.17
CA GLU A 240 11.39 -4.80 -3.89
C GLU A 240 11.20 -3.29 -3.95
N GLN A 241 10.45 -2.80 -4.94
CA GLN A 241 10.09 -1.38 -5.03
C GLN A 241 9.31 -0.94 -3.80
N HIS A 242 8.35 -1.78 -3.36
CA HIS A 242 7.61 -1.60 -2.13
C HIS A 242 8.52 -1.47 -0.90
N VAL A 243 9.46 -2.40 -0.70
CA VAL A 243 10.36 -2.38 0.48
C VAL A 243 11.26 -1.15 0.46
N ARG A 244 11.77 -0.75 -0.72
CA ARG A 244 12.60 0.45 -0.87
C ARG A 244 11.85 1.71 -0.49
N PHE A 245 10.60 1.83 -0.90
CA PHE A 245 9.74 2.96 -0.57
C PHE A 245 9.57 3.10 0.95
N PHE A 246 9.13 2.04 1.64
CA PHE A 246 8.92 2.14 3.09
C PHE A 246 10.21 2.39 3.87
N ALA A 247 11.35 1.87 3.41
CA ALA A 247 12.64 2.15 4.03
C ALA A 247 13.09 3.63 3.96
N GLN A 248 12.42 4.44 3.13
CA GLN A 248 12.70 5.87 2.92
C GLN A 248 11.68 6.79 3.61
N VAL A 249 10.72 6.24 4.36
CA VAL A 249 9.72 7.03 5.09
C VAL A 249 10.40 7.87 6.17
N ASP A 250 10.08 9.16 6.21
CA ASP A 250 10.54 10.06 7.26
C ASP A 250 10.07 9.57 8.63
N ASP A 251 10.93 9.70 9.65
CA ASP A 251 10.68 9.21 11.01
C ASP A 251 10.27 7.71 11.04
N PHE A 252 10.89 6.91 10.16
CA PHE A 252 10.57 5.49 9.91
C PHE A 252 10.30 4.66 11.16
N ASP A 253 11.15 4.79 12.18
CA ASP A 253 11.02 4.01 13.42
C ASP A 253 9.84 4.51 14.29
N ASP A 254 9.68 5.83 14.40
CA ASP A 254 8.68 6.47 15.25
C ASP A 254 7.26 6.36 14.67
N THR A 255 7.16 6.35 13.34
CA THR A 255 5.90 6.26 12.61
C THR A 255 5.49 4.81 12.28
N PHE A 256 6.29 3.83 12.70
CA PHE A 256 6.08 2.39 12.45
C PHE A 256 4.65 1.91 12.75
N PRO A 257 4.00 2.25 13.89
CA PRO A 257 2.63 1.80 14.18
C PRO A 257 1.58 2.30 13.20
N ILE A 258 1.89 3.37 12.47
CA ILE A 258 0.99 4.06 11.57
C ILE A 258 1.18 3.48 10.17
N TRP A 259 2.42 3.55 9.64
CA TRP A 259 2.66 3.13 8.26
C TRP A 259 2.65 1.61 8.09
N PHE A 260 2.92 0.82 9.14
CA PHE A 260 2.93 -0.64 9.04
C PHE A 260 1.56 -1.21 8.62
N LYS A 261 0.46 -0.63 9.08
CA LYS A 261 -0.89 -1.04 8.67
C LYS A 261 -1.10 -0.85 7.17
N VAL A 262 -0.66 0.29 6.67
CA VAL A 262 -0.73 0.61 5.25
C VAL A 262 0.22 -0.26 4.44
N GLU A 263 1.43 -0.52 4.93
CA GLU A 263 2.39 -1.46 4.32
C GLU A 263 1.79 -2.86 4.17
N LYS A 264 1.22 -3.42 5.25
CA LYS A 264 0.60 -4.75 5.26
C LYS A 264 -0.50 -4.91 4.21
N ASP A 265 -1.49 -4.01 4.19
CA ASP A 265 -2.62 -4.01 3.23
C ASP A 265 -2.16 -4.10 1.77
N LEU A 266 -1.01 -3.50 1.54
CA LEU A 266 -0.49 -3.20 0.25
C LEU A 266 0.52 -4.26 -0.22
N ARG A 267 1.28 -4.85 0.70
CA ARG A 267 2.04 -6.09 0.48
C ARG A 267 1.10 -7.20 0.02
N ASP A 268 -0.06 -7.32 0.66
CA ASP A 268 -1.09 -8.30 0.27
C ASP A 268 -1.61 -8.07 -1.15
N ARG A 269 -1.69 -6.82 -1.60
CA ARG A 269 -2.05 -6.50 -3.00
C ARG A 269 -0.95 -6.92 -3.96
N VAL A 270 0.32 -6.68 -3.64
CA VAL A 270 1.46 -7.13 -4.46
C VAL A 270 1.43 -8.65 -4.61
N LEU A 271 1.18 -9.39 -3.52
CA LEU A 271 1.07 -10.86 -3.53
C LEU A 271 -0.08 -11.39 -4.39
N LYS A 272 -1.22 -10.69 -4.39
CA LYS A 272 -2.38 -11.04 -5.21
C LYS A 272 -2.24 -10.62 -6.68
N GLY A 273 -1.12 -10.01 -7.08
CA GLY A 273 -0.81 -9.62 -8.46
C GLY A 273 -1.09 -8.15 -8.79
N GLY A 274 -1.41 -7.32 -7.80
CA GLY A 274 -1.57 -5.87 -7.98
C GLY A 274 -0.28 -5.20 -8.46
N ALA A 275 -0.41 -4.11 -9.24
CA ALA A 275 0.72 -3.29 -9.64
C ALA A 275 1.19 -2.39 -8.46
N PHE A 276 2.50 -2.22 -8.32
CA PHE A 276 3.07 -1.22 -7.42
C PHE A 276 3.02 0.16 -8.11
N VAL A 277 2.26 1.11 -7.55
CA VAL A 277 2.12 2.47 -8.09
C VAL A 277 2.55 3.49 -7.05
N GLU A 278 3.82 3.89 -7.04
CA GLU A 278 4.51 4.73 -6.03
C GLU A 278 3.69 5.93 -5.53
N SER A 279 3.07 6.69 -6.42
CA SER A 279 2.22 7.85 -6.08
C SER A 279 0.99 7.51 -5.22
N THR A 280 0.45 6.30 -5.34
CA THR A 280 -0.66 5.82 -4.49
C THR A 280 -0.19 5.59 -3.05
N TRP A 281 1.10 5.32 -2.85
CA TRP A 281 1.70 5.04 -1.55
C TRP A 281 2.13 6.32 -0.87
N GLU A 282 2.80 7.22 -1.60
CA GLU A 282 3.09 8.57 -1.12
C GLU A 282 1.82 9.28 -0.67
N SER A 283 0.73 9.13 -1.42
CA SER A 283 -0.58 9.66 -1.03
C SER A 283 -1.11 9.03 0.27
N LYS A 284 -1.00 7.71 0.44
CA LYS A 284 -1.43 7.04 1.68
C LYS A 284 -0.56 7.39 2.88
N ILE A 285 0.75 7.54 2.69
CA ILE A 285 1.70 7.96 3.73
C ILE A 285 1.50 9.43 4.09
N GLY A 286 1.35 10.31 3.12
CA GLY A 286 1.06 11.73 3.37
C GLY A 286 -0.23 11.93 4.18
N VAL A 287 -1.28 11.16 3.88
CA VAL A 287 -2.52 11.15 4.67
C VAL A 287 -2.30 10.65 6.11
N MET A 288 -1.41 9.69 6.31
CA MET A 288 -1.08 9.18 7.65
C MET A 288 -0.20 10.13 8.46
N ASN A 289 0.83 10.72 7.84
CA ASN A 289 1.74 11.65 8.51
C ASN A 289 1.02 12.96 8.90
N ALA A 290 0.10 13.44 8.05
CA ALA A 290 -0.77 14.57 8.38
C ALA A 290 -1.73 14.28 9.55
N ALA A 291 -2.10 13.00 9.75
CA ALA A 291 -2.94 12.58 10.88
C ALA A 291 -2.16 12.40 12.20
N HIS A 292 -0.83 12.34 12.17
CA HIS A 292 0.00 12.13 13.36
C HIS A 292 0.72 13.38 13.85
N ASN A 293 1.06 14.29 12.94
CA ASN A 293 1.60 15.61 13.26
C ASN A 293 0.59 16.68 12.80
N PRO A 294 -0.52 16.86 13.52
CA PRO A 294 -1.41 17.98 13.23
C PRO A 294 -0.62 19.30 13.43
N PRO A 295 -0.80 20.30 12.55
CA PRO A 295 -0.12 21.57 12.70
C PRO A 295 -0.41 22.19 14.08
N PRO A 296 0.56 22.87 14.71
CA PRO A 296 0.37 23.45 16.02
C PRO A 296 -0.81 24.42 15.99
N LEU A 297 -1.73 24.23 16.94
CA LEU A 297 -2.86 25.13 17.16
C LEU A 297 -2.29 26.53 17.46
N SER A 298 -2.61 27.48 16.59
CA SER A 298 -2.30 28.91 16.75
C SER A 298 -3.35 29.59 17.63
#